data_AF-A0A9E5Z3C1-F1
#
_entry.id   AF-A0A9E5Z3C1-F1
#
_cell.length_a   1.000
_cell.length_b   1.000
_cell.length_c   1.000
_cell.angle_alpha   90.00
_cell.angle_beta   90.00
_cell.angle_gamma   90.00
#
_symmetry.space_group_name_H-M   'P 1'
#
loop_
_entity.id
_entity.type
_entity.pdbx_description
1 polymer ?
#
loop_
_entity_poly.entity_id
_entity_poly.type
_entity_poly.pdbx_seq_one_letter_code
_entity_poly.pdbx_strand_id
1 'polypeptide(L)'
;MTELDAKEPITEYELDEWSDSDRTELTEALTEAGIAHRWESTVLLVASATESDVDELLDDFESDGIENGESEVTENGDGKNSARGEVLSQLFLSAQRIARDPLDSNGLSMLVSVLEEVEGASAPYGIGDSVWRQIVDLASQIEDALTGGEQPDEVTAMDLAGRLFAILRSHV
;
A
#
# COMPACT_ATOMS: atom_id res chain seq x y z
N MET A 1 -5.61 -16.07 31.77
CA MET A 1 -6.56 -14.95 31.94
C MET A 1 -5.92 -14.00 32.92
N THR A 2 -5.05 -13.14 32.39
CA THR A 2 -4.20 -12.24 33.16
C THR A 2 -4.97 -10.94 33.32
N GLU A 3 -5.54 -10.73 34.51
CA GLU A 3 -6.27 -9.51 34.85
C GLU A 3 -5.27 -8.32 34.84
N LEU A 4 -5.55 -7.30 34.03
CA LEU A 4 -4.80 -6.04 34.06
C LEU A 4 -4.95 -5.40 35.46
N ASP A 5 -3.83 -5.20 36.15
CA ASP A 5 -3.80 -4.57 37.48
C ASP A 5 -4.08 -3.06 37.31
N ALA A 6 -5.09 -2.53 38.01
CA ALA A 6 -5.66 -1.19 37.80
C ALA A 6 -4.75 -0.01 38.21
N LYS A 7 -3.44 -0.23 38.29
CA LYS A 7 -2.42 0.73 38.74
C LYS A 7 -1.36 1.06 37.70
N GLU A 8 -1.37 0.36 36.57
CA GLU A 8 -0.41 0.54 35.48
C GLU A 8 -1.01 1.50 34.42
N PRO A 9 -0.19 2.35 33.77
CA PRO A 9 -0.64 3.13 32.63
C PRO A 9 -1.08 2.18 31.51
N ILE A 10 -2.25 2.42 30.95
CA ILE A 10 -2.79 1.65 29.82
C ILE A 10 -2.67 2.47 28.53
N THR A 11 -2.42 1.75 27.44
CA THR A 11 -2.46 2.29 26.08
C THR A 11 -3.68 1.70 25.39
N GLU A 12 -4.40 2.54 24.65
CA GLU A 12 -5.67 2.22 24.01
C GLU A 12 -5.47 2.28 22.49
N TYR A 13 -5.94 1.25 21.79
CA TYR A 13 -5.87 1.12 20.34
C TYR A 13 -7.29 1.00 19.78
N GLU A 14 -7.71 1.96 18.98
CA GLU A 14 -9.01 1.97 18.33
C GLU A 14 -8.92 1.13 17.05
N LEU A 15 -9.52 -0.08 17.06
CA LEU A 15 -9.44 -1.02 15.96
C LEU A 15 -10.81 -1.23 15.33
N ASP A 16 -11.65 -0.18 15.22
CA ASP A 16 -13.04 -0.30 14.76
C ASP A 16 -13.16 -0.67 13.27
N GLU A 17 -12.15 -0.32 12.48
CA GLU A 17 -12.00 -0.69 11.07
C GLU A 17 -11.53 -2.13 10.82
N TRP A 18 -11.00 -2.81 11.85
CA TRP A 18 -10.54 -4.20 11.71
C TRP A 18 -11.70 -5.20 11.70
N SER A 19 -11.58 -6.26 10.92
CA SER A 19 -12.60 -7.32 10.88
C SER A 19 -12.60 -8.12 12.19
N ASP A 20 -13.74 -8.74 12.54
CA ASP A 20 -13.80 -9.65 13.70
C ASP A 20 -12.78 -10.81 13.61
N SER A 21 -12.45 -11.25 12.39
CA SER A 21 -11.41 -12.25 12.13
C SER A 21 -10.02 -11.72 12.51
N ASP A 22 -9.63 -10.54 12.00
CA ASP A 22 -8.33 -9.93 12.27
C ASP A 22 -8.14 -9.64 13.76
N ARG A 23 -9.18 -9.12 14.44
CA ARG A 23 -9.15 -8.91 15.89
C ARG A 23 -9.00 -10.22 16.68
N THR A 24 -9.56 -11.31 16.17
CA THR A 24 -9.41 -12.64 16.79
C THR A 24 -7.97 -13.12 16.66
N GLU A 25 -7.38 -13.02 15.47
CA GLU A 25 -5.99 -13.42 15.22
C GLU A 25 -5.00 -12.57 16.04
N LEU A 26 -5.22 -11.24 16.11
CA LEU A 26 -4.45 -10.35 16.99
C LEU A 26 -4.56 -10.75 18.46
N THR A 27 -5.75 -11.14 18.92
CA THR A 27 -5.97 -11.61 20.31
C THR A 27 -5.18 -12.88 20.61
N GLU A 28 -5.10 -13.80 19.65
CA GLU A 28 -4.29 -15.02 19.77
C GLU A 28 -2.81 -14.67 19.84
N ALA A 29 -2.32 -13.80 18.95
CA ALA A 29 -0.94 -13.34 18.93
C ALA A 29 -0.52 -12.65 20.25
N LEU A 30 -1.35 -11.75 20.77
CA LEU A 30 -1.13 -11.10 22.08
C LEU A 30 -1.07 -12.11 23.23
N THR A 31 -1.90 -13.16 23.15
CA THR A 31 -1.90 -14.23 24.17
C THR A 31 -0.63 -15.07 24.08
N GLU A 32 -0.17 -15.40 22.87
CA GLU A 32 1.08 -16.14 22.65
C GLU A 32 2.32 -15.34 23.09
N ALA A 33 2.32 -14.03 22.84
CA ALA A 33 3.33 -13.10 23.32
C ALA A 33 3.29 -12.89 24.84
N GLY A 34 2.23 -13.34 25.52
CA GLY A 34 2.05 -13.19 26.97
C GLY A 34 1.68 -11.76 27.38
N ILE A 35 1.15 -10.96 26.46
CA ILE A 35 0.79 -9.56 26.68
C ILE A 35 -0.57 -9.49 27.36
N ALA A 36 -0.62 -8.76 28.49
CA ALA A 36 -1.86 -8.52 29.20
C ALA A 36 -2.70 -7.51 28.40
N HIS A 37 -3.88 -7.93 27.97
CA HIS A 37 -4.78 -7.13 27.14
C HIS A 37 -6.24 -7.25 27.62
N ARG A 38 -7.06 -6.26 27.24
CA ARG A 38 -8.51 -6.24 27.43
C ARG A 38 -9.17 -5.58 26.21
N TRP A 39 -10.30 -6.13 25.79
CA TRP A 39 -11.11 -5.52 24.74
C TRP A 39 -12.30 -4.76 25.34
N GLU A 40 -12.54 -3.54 24.85
CA GLU A 40 -13.74 -2.74 25.11
C GLU A 40 -14.43 -2.44 23.76
N SER A 41 -15.44 -3.23 23.41
CA SER A 41 -16.04 -3.25 22.06
C SER A 41 -14.99 -3.52 20.97
N THR A 42 -14.53 -2.47 20.30
CA THR A 42 -13.54 -2.50 19.22
C THR A 42 -12.20 -1.88 19.63
N VAL A 43 -12.06 -1.49 20.91
CA VAL A 43 -10.86 -0.86 21.44
C VAL A 43 -10.05 -1.89 22.20
N LEU A 44 -8.78 -2.04 21.83
CA LEU A 44 -7.81 -2.88 22.52
C LEU A 44 -7.06 -2.07 23.58
N LEU A 45 -7.12 -2.51 24.83
CA LEU A 45 -6.45 -1.91 25.97
C LEU A 45 -5.30 -2.82 26.42
N VAL A 46 -4.09 -2.29 26.46
CA VAL A 46 -2.88 -3.01 26.88
C VAL A 46 -2.10 -2.21 27.91
N ALA A 47 -1.18 -2.85 28.62
CA ALA A 47 -0.26 -2.11 29.48
C ALA A 47 0.68 -1.27 28.60
N SER A 48 0.86 0.01 28.93
CA SER A 48 1.79 0.91 28.21
C SER A 48 3.23 0.41 28.25
N ALA A 49 3.59 -0.44 29.22
CA ALA A 49 4.88 -1.12 29.27
C ALA A 49 5.13 -2.11 28.11
N THR A 50 4.06 -2.62 27.49
CA THR A 50 4.11 -3.57 26.36
C THR A 50 3.66 -2.91 25.05
N GLU A 51 3.47 -1.59 25.04
CA GLU A 51 3.06 -0.81 23.85
C GLU A 51 3.93 -1.12 22.63
N SER A 52 5.25 -1.13 22.80
CA SER A 52 6.17 -1.40 21.69
C SER A 52 6.04 -2.81 21.09
N ASP A 53 5.75 -3.82 21.91
CA ASP A 53 5.53 -5.19 21.43
C ASP A 53 4.16 -5.31 20.72
N VAL A 54 3.18 -4.51 21.16
CA VAL A 54 1.84 -4.45 20.55
C VAL A 54 1.87 -3.71 19.23
N ASP A 55 2.60 -2.59 19.14
CA ASP A 55 2.82 -1.87 17.89
C ASP A 55 3.49 -2.74 16.82
N GLU A 56 4.49 -3.55 17.20
CA GLU A 56 5.16 -4.47 16.26
C GLU A 56 4.19 -5.54 15.74
N LEU A 57 3.30 -6.05 16.59
CA LEU A 57 2.25 -6.98 16.16
C LEU A 57 1.24 -6.29 15.25
N LEU A 58 0.78 -5.08 15.58
CA LEU A 58 -0.16 -4.32 14.75
C LEU A 58 0.40 -4.04 13.36
N ASP A 59 1.67 -3.62 13.25
CA ASP A 59 2.35 -3.37 11.97
C ASP A 59 2.43 -4.63 11.08
N ASP A 60 2.65 -5.81 11.67
CA ASP A 60 2.67 -7.10 10.95
C ASP A 60 1.29 -7.43 10.35
N PHE A 61 0.22 -7.19 11.12
CA PHE A 61 -1.16 -7.43 10.68
C PHE A 61 -1.66 -6.35 9.69
N GLU A 62 -1.30 -5.07 9.85
CA GLU A 62 -1.58 -4.01 8.87
C GLU A 62 -0.88 -4.28 7.53
N SER A 63 0.31 -4.90 7.55
CA SER A 63 1.02 -5.26 6.33
C SER A 63 0.40 -6.46 5.59
N ASP A 64 -0.26 -7.39 6.28
CA ASP A 64 -0.95 -8.53 5.67
C ASP A 64 -2.40 -8.18 5.25
N GLY A 65 -3.01 -7.21 5.95
CA GLY A 65 -4.34 -6.65 5.71
C GLY A 65 -4.33 -5.26 5.04
N ILE A 66 -3.71 -5.12 3.87
CA ILE A 66 -3.86 -3.87 3.09
C ILE A 66 -5.29 -3.80 2.54
N GLU A 67 -6.20 -3.21 3.32
CA GLU A 67 -7.30 -2.36 2.81
C GLU A 67 -8.14 -1.69 3.92
N ASN A 68 -7.54 -1.19 5.00
CA ASN A 68 -8.18 -0.09 5.75
C ASN A 68 -7.11 0.95 6.10
N GLY A 69 -6.81 1.77 5.11
CA GLY A 69 -6.22 3.07 5.37
C GLY A 69 -7.36 4.05 5.53
N GLU A 70 -7.61 4.52 6.75
CA GLU A 70 -8.34 5.76 7.00
C GLU A 70 -7.65 6.90 6.25
N SER A 71 -8.06 7.12 5.01
CA SER A 71 -7.83 8.37 4.32
C SER A 71 -9.04 9.25 4.63
N GLU A 72 -8.87 10.18 5.57
CA GLU A 72 -9.79 11.31 5.74
C GLU A 72 -10.03 11.97 4.38
N VAL A 73 -11.14 11.59 3.74
CA VAL A 73 -11.62 12.20 2.52
C VAL A 73 -12.22 13.55 2.92
N THR A 74 -11.40 14.60 2.96
CA THR A 74 -11.94 15.96 2.96
C THR A 74 -12.50 16.21 1.56
N GLU A 75 -13.78 15.88 1.37
CA GLU A 75 -14.56 16.17 0.18
C GLU A 75 -14.60 17.68 -0.06
N ASN A 76 -13.73 18.22 -0.92
CA ASN A 76 -13.93 19.52 -1.53
C ASN A 76 -13.24 19.61 -2.90
N GLY A 77 -14.03 19.50 -3.97
CA GLY A 77 -13.74 20.14 -5.27
C GLY A 77 -13.57 19.19 -6.45
N ASP A 78 -14.60 19.11 -7.31
CA ASP A 78 -14.54 18.91 -8.77
C ASP A 78 -13.62 17.82 -9.40
N GLY A 79 -13.11 16.86 -8.63
CA GLY A 79 -12.07 15.90 -9.05
C GLY A 79 -12.55 14.51 -9.47
N LYS A 80 -13.59 14.39 -10.29
CA LYS A 80 -14.15 13.08 -10.68
C LYS A 80 -13.20 12.12 -11.43
N ASN A 81 -12.00 12.57 -11.79
CA ASN A 81 -11.04 11.80 -12.57
C ASN A 81 -9.60 11.93 -12.04
N SER A 82 -9.31 12.28 -10.79
CA SER A 82 -7.91 12.29 -10.32
C SER A 82 -7.48 10.88 -9.88
N ALA A 83 -6.30 10.43 -10.31
CA ALA A 83 -5.77 9.12 -9.91
C ALA A 83 -5.57 9.04 -8.39
N ARG A 84 -5.83 7.88 -7.81
CA ARG A 84 -5.65 7.63 -6.37
C ARG A 84 -4.17 7.73 -5.98
N GLY A 85 -3.87 8.12 -4.74
CA GLY A 85 -2.48 8.21 -4.25
C GLY A 85 -1.73 6.87 -4.33
N GLU A 86 -2.43 5.76 -4.13
CA GLU A 86 -1.90 4.40 -4.22
C GLU A 86 -1.34 4.03 -5.61
N VAL A 87 -1.86 4.66 -6.66
CA VAL A 87 -1.44 4.40 -8.05
C VAL A 87 0.05 4.66 -8.25
N LEU A 88 0.62 5.66 -7.57
CA LEU A 88 2.05 5.97 -7.65
C LEU A 88 2.89 4.84 -7.03
N SER A 89 2.47 4.31 -5.89
CA SER A 89 3.11 3.18 -5.22
C SER A 89 3.03 1.92 -6.07
N GLN A 90 1.87 1.63 -6.68
CA GLN A 90 1.70 0.49 -7.57
C GLN A 90 2.54 0.61 -8.86
N LEU A 91 2.59 1.79 -9.48
CA LEU A 91 3.49 2.06 -10.62
C LEU A 91 4.95 1.87 -10.24
N PHE A 92 5.34 2.31 -9.05
CA PHE A 92 6.71 2.18 -8.56
C PHE A 92 7.12 0.72 -8.37
N LEU A 93 6.25 -0.08 -7.74
CA LEU A 93 6.48 -1.51 -7.56
C LEU A 93 6.50 -2.25 -8.90
N SER A 94 5.56 -1.97 -9.79
CA SER A 94 5.51 -2.56 -11.13
C SER A 94 6.78 -2.26 -11.93
N ALA A 95 7.19 -0.99 -11.96
CA ALA A 95 8.39 -0.55 -12.65
C ALA A 95 9.65 -1.20 -12.06
N GLN A 96 9.75 -1.30 -10.73
CA GLN A 96 10.89 -1.96 -10.08
C GLN A 96 10.96 -3.45 -10.44
N ARG A 97 9.82 -4.16 -10.43
CA ARG A 97 9.76 -5.57 -10.78
C ARG A 97 10.20 -5.80 -12.22
N ILE A 98 9.63 -5.05 -13.17
CA ILE A 98 9.97 -5.14 -14.59
C ILE A 98 11.43 -4.75 -14.87
N ALA A 99 11.96 -3.74 -14.16
CA ALA A 99 13.36 -3.36 -14.28
C ALA A 99 14.32 -4.47 -13.80
N ARG A 100 13.89 -5.30 -12.85
CA ARG A 100 14.67 -6.44 -12.33
C ARG A 100 14.48 -7.70 -13.16
N ASP A 101 13.24 -7.97 -13.55
CA ASP A 101 12.82 -9.13 -14.34
C ASP A 101 11.70 -8.69 -15.32
N PRO A 102 12.02 -8.49 -16.61
CA PRO A 102 11.12 -7.88 -17.59
C PRO A 102 9.96 -8.79 -17.98
N LEU A 103 10.05 -10.09 -17.65
CA LEU A 103 9.01 -11.08 -17.90
C LEU A 103 8.24 -11.43 -16.61
N ASP A 104 8.38 -10.65 -15.54
CA ASP A 104 7.69 -10.87 -14.28
C ASP A 104 6.18 -10.69 -14.49
N SER A 105 5.46 -11.80 -14.43
CA SER A 105 4.02 -11.83 -14.75
C SER A 105 3.20 -10.97 -13.80
N ASN A 106 3.63 -10.84 -12.54
CA ASN A 106 2.98 -9.99 -11.54
C ASN A 106 3.20 -8.50 -11.83
N GLY A 107 4.42 -8.11 -12.19
CA GLY A 107 4.77 -6.74 -12.56
C GLY A 107 4.03 -6.29 -13.82
N LEU A 108 3.92 -7.16 -14.83
CA LEU A 108 3.15 -6.86 -16.05
C LEU A 108 1.64 -6.73 -15.76
N SER A 109 1.08 -7.65 -14.96
CA SER A 109 -0.35 -7.60 -14.62
C SER A 109 -0.70 -6.35 -13.81
N MET A 110 0.16 -5.99 -12.85
CA MET A 110 0.00 -4.77 -12.06
C MET A 110 0.12 -3.51 -12.92
N LEU A 111 1.08 -3.45 -13.85
CA LEU A 111 1.25 -2.33 -14.79
C LEU A 111 0.00 -2.14 -15.65
N VAL A 112 -0.55 -3.22 -16.22
CA VAL A 112 -1.76 -3.18 -17.07
C VAL A 112 -2.96 -2.71 -16.26
N SER A 113 -3.21 -3.30 -15.09
CA SER A 113 -4.34 -2.88 -14.23
C SER A 113 -4.27 -1.40 -13.86
N VAL A 114 -3.06 -0.91 -13.54
CA VAL A 114 -2.87 0.50 -13.23
C VAL A 114 -3.09 1.38 -14.47
N LEU A 115 -2.59 0.99 -15.65
CA LEU A 115 -2.79 1.73 -16.90
C LEU A 115 -4.28 1.88 -17.25
N GLU A 116 -5.08 0.84 -17.02
CA GLU A 116 -6.54 0.88 -17.20
C GLU A 116 -7.22 1.85 -16.21
N GLU A 117 -6.77 1.89 -14.95
CA GLU A 117 -7.32 2.81 -13.94
C GLU A 117 -6.94 4.28 -14.17
N VAL A 118 -5.76 4.53 -14.72
CA VAL A 118 -5.29 5.91 -15.01
C VAL A 118 -5.75 6.42 -16.37
N GLU A 119 -6.40 5.59 -17.18
CA GLU A 119 -6.88 5.99 -18.50
C GLU A 119 -7.95 7.09 -18.37
N GLY A 120 -7.57 8.31 -18.78
CA GLY A 120 -8.40 9.51 -18.61
C GLY A 120 -8.29 10.17 -17.23
N ALA A 121 -7.53 9.60 -16.29
CA ALA A 121 -7.30 10.17 -14.99
C ALA A 121 -6.24 11.30 -15.02
N SER A 122 -6.54 12.40 -14.31
CA SER A 122 -5.63 13.50 -14.04
C SER A 122 -4.64 13.16 -12.93
N ALA A 123 -3.55 13.92 -12.88
CA ALA A 123 -2.46 13.71 -11.93
C ALA A 123 -2.94 13.60 -10.47
N PRO A 124 -2.35 12.69 -9.68
CA PRO A 124 -2.55 12.65 -8.24
C PRO A 124 -1.93 13.89 -7.57
N TYR A 125 -2.38 14.19 -6.34
CA TYR A 125 -1.95 15.38 -5.59
C TYR A 125 -0.41 15.48 -5.48
N GLY A 126 0.15 16.66 -5.73
CA GLY A 126 1.60 16.91 -5.66
C GLY A 126 2.38 16.64 -6.95
N ILE A 127 1.80 15.95 -7.94
CA ILE A 127 2.41 15.74 -9.26
C ILE A 127 1.87 16.76 -10.27
N GLY A 128 2.76 17.38 -11.04
CA GLY A 128 2.34 18.23 -12.16
C GLY A 128 1.79 17.40 -13.32
N ASP A 129 0.72 17.86 -13.97
CA ASP A 129 0.05 17.16 -15.09
C ASP A 129 1.00 16.73 -16.24
N SER A 130 2.06 17.51 -16.48
CA SER A 130 3.10 17.15 -17.46
C SER A 130 3.98 15.97 -17.02
N VAL A 131 4.30 15.89 -15.72
CA VAL A 131 5.06 14.77 -15.13
C VAL A 131 4.18 13.52 -15.09
N TRP A 132 2.91 13.69 -14.74
CA TRP A 132 1.94 12.59 -14.75
C TRP A 132 1.78 11.96 -16.12
N ARG A 133 1.57 12.78 -17.16
CA ARG A 133 1.52 12.29 -18.55
C ARG A 133 2.80 11.55 -18.95
N GLN A 134 3.97 12.02 -18.50
CA GLN A 134 5.23 11.34 -18.76
C GLN A 134 5.34 9.98 -18.05
N ILE A 135 4.86 9.88 -16.81
CA ILE A 135 4.82 8.62 -16.05
C ILE A 135 3.94 7.60 -16.77
N VAL A 136 2.71 8.00 -17.14
CA VAL A 136 1.75 7.12 -17.84
C VAL A 136 2.26 6.72 -19.23
N ASP A 137 2.86 7.65 -19.96
CA ASP A 137 3.48 7.38 -21.27
C ASP A 137 4.62 6.37 -21.18
N LEU A 138 5.48 6.48 -20.16
CA LEU A 138 6.55 5.50 -19.93
C LEU A 138 5.99 4.12 -19.54
N ALA A 139 4.98 4.08 -18.68
CA ALA A 139 4.31 2.85 -18.30
C ALA A 139 3.68 2.14 -19.52
N SER A 140 2.98 2.87 -20.39
CA SER A 140 2.39 2.31 -21.61
C SER A 140 3.46 1.81 -22.60
N GLN A 141 4.61 2.49 -22.73
CA GLN A 141 5.70 2.01 -23.58
C GLN A 141 6.35 0.72 -23.06
N ILE A 142 6.40 0.52 -21.73
CA ILE A 142 6.90 -0.73 -21.14
C ILE A 142 5.95 -1.88 -21.50
N GLU A 143 4.65 -1.66 -21.38
CA GLU A 143 3.63 -2.64 -21.76
C GLU A 143 3.76 -2.99 -23.25
N ASP A 144 3.77 -2.00 -24.14
CA ASP A 144 3.89 -2.19 -25.59
C ASP A 144 5.19 -2.92 -25.97
N ALA A 145 6.31 -2.62 -25.30
CA ALA A 145 7.57 -3.33 -25.52
C ALA A 145 7.47 -4.83 -25.17
N LEU A 146 6.68 -5.19 -24.16
CA LEU A 146 6.52 -6.57 -23.69
C LEU A 146 5.39 -7.33 -24.41
N THR A 147 4.35 -6.63 -24.87
CA THR A 147 3.12 -7.25 -25.41
C THR A 147 2.84 -6.94 -26.89
N GLY A 148 3.41 -5.85 -27.43
CA GLY A 148 3.09 -5.32 -28.77
C GLY A 148 3.82 -6.02 -29.93
N GLY A 149 4.85 -6.81 -29.64
CA GLY A 149 5.71 -7.47 -30.63
C GLY A 149 5.50 -8.99 -30.78
N GLU A 150 6.09 -9.56 -31.83
CA GLU A 150 6.16 -11.02 -32.04
C GLU A 150 7.04 -11.71 -30.97
N GLN A 151 7.94 -10.94 -30.34
CA GLN A 151 8.74 -11.28 -29.16
C GLN A 151 8.85 -10.04 -28.25
N PRO A 152 8.86 -10.21 -26.91
CA PRO A 152 9.03 -9.11 -25.97
C PRO A 152 10.43 -8.47 -26.10
N ASP A 153 10.48 -7.15 -26.18
CA ASP A 153 11.73 -6.39 -26.12
C ASP A 153 12.11 -6.09 -24.67
N GLU A 154 12.70 -7.11 -24.03
CA GLU A 154 13.15 -7.07 -22.64
C GLU A 154 14.14 -5.92 -22.35
N VAL A 155 15.02 -5.62 -23.32
CA VAL A 155 16.07 -4.59 -23.17
C VAL A 155 15.44 -3.20 -23.12
N THR A 156 14.50 -2.94 -24.04
CA THR A 156 13.75 -1.69 -24.07
C THR A 156 12.85 -1.56 -22.84
N ALA A 157 12.15 -2.63 -22.45
CA ALA A 157 11.31 -2.64 -21.25
C ALA A 157 12.10 -2.33 -19.96
N MET A 158 13.28 -2.93 -19.78
CA MET A 158 14.15 -2.65 -18.63
C MET A 158 14.63 -1.18 -18.59
N ASP A 159 15.06 -0.60 -19.72
CA ASP A 159 15.51 0.79 -19.78
C ASP A 159 14.36 1.76 -19.46
N LEU A 160 13.17 1.53 -20.03
CA LEU A 160 11.97 2.33 -19.77
C LEU A 160 11.53 2.21 -18.30
N ALA A 161 11.51 1.00 -17.75
CA ALA A 161 11.16 0.74 -16.36
C ALA A 161 12.14 1.42 -15.38
N GLY A 162 13.44 1.41 -15.68
CA GLY A 162 14.44 2.13 -14.90
C GLY A 162 14.23 3.65 -14.92
N ARG A 163 13.84 4.22 -16.06
CA ARG A 163 13.51 5.66 -16.17
C ARG A 163 12.25 6.02 -15.40
N LEU A 164 11.19 5.22 -15.55
CA LEU A 164 9.94 5.37 -14.81
C LEU A 164 10.20 5.35 -13.30
N PHE A 165 10.98 4.38 -12.83
CA PHE A 165 11.37 4.25 -11.42
C PHE A 165 12.15 5.48 -10.91
N ALA A 166 13.09 6.00 -11.71
CA ALA A 166 13.87 7.18 -11.34
C ALA A 166 13.00 8.44 -11.19
N ILE A 167 12.00 8.61 -12.06
CA ILE A 167 11.05 9.73 -12.00
C ILE A 167 10.17 9.60 -10.75
N LEU A 168 9.58 8.42 -10.54
CA LEU A 168 8.72 8.16 -9.38
C LEU A 168 9.47 8.42 -8.07
N ARG A 169 10.69 7.89 -7.92
CA ARG A 169 11.53 8.12 -6.72
C ARG A 169 11.80 9.60 -6.41
N SER A 170 11.80 10.48 -7.42
CA SER A 170 12.01 11.90 -7.18
C SER A 170 10.76 12.61 -6.63
N HIS A 171 9.61 11.93 -6.64
CA HIS A 171 8.30 12.49 -6.33
C HIS A 171 7.55 11.74 -5.20
N VAL A 172 8.09 10.61 -4.72
CA VAL A 172 7.71 9.95 -3.45
C VAL A 172 8.75 10.29 -2.39
#